data_AF-A0A6J0BMY2-F1
#
_entry.id   AF-A0A6J0BMY2-F1
#
_cell.length_a   1.000
_cell.length_b   1.000
_cell.length_c   1.000
_cell.angle_alpha   90.00
_cell.angle_beta   90.00
_cell.angle_gamma   90.00
#
_symmetry.space_group_name_H-M   'P 1'
#
loop_
_entity.id
_entity.type
_entity.pdbx_description
1 polymer ?
#
loop_
_entity_poly.entity_id
_entity_poly.type
_entity_poly.pdbx_seq_one_letter_code
_entity_poly.pdbx_strand_id
1 'polypeptide(L)'
;MCKTCTLDFWTYRTYACIFHSTSSPISFCTPLAVKRCGSRLLDVTEITRKNYLQVFRKLQFFPVYLSSIRISNFTRFSSANYKWTNDNEHLKQSTYKMRLQIHCGIGLIPLVLHLLTPTISTAQYVPPNPTIIPLYPKGLRLSIPNGEGISLVAYHVKFNEEFYSLEAGTIAVDIIKPRRDQWTYEDRTTRIKIGDTIYLWMHVVYEGLGYNLLDQSLTVTQLYNYDGTPHVTVASCNPSNTIFNGSQPCTGQILFEDYFNELEPSKWRTVKRFTGPPDYEFVVYTGNDENLVVRDGELRIKPTLLDKGGNENFIRRGNMTVHGCTGQVGSNECYKQAISYSILPPVASGLIDTQKSFNFQYGRVEVRAKLPQGDWIYPIIKLLPVNAEYVSGYTVGEFRLASAVGNRNLRDSSGADIDGHELKAGAVVSKSTPIEVTTMSKKRSSSYWGDDYHIYELEWTPTAISVKVDGESFGKKAYPQEAYVQEFSTSRNGSPNSVFDKPFYISIGVAVGGQREFPDNCTSGEHHKPWGNLQSKALLNFYTAKDTWKNTWTDEGSMLKVDYVKVWAL
;
A
#
# COMPACT_ATOMS: atom_id res chain seq x y z
N MET A 1 38.87 -1.52 -55.08
CA MET A 1 40.30 -1.83 -55.37
C MET A 1 40.99 -2.25 -54.07
N CYS A 2 42.25 -2.72 -54.14
CA CYS A 2 43.18 -3.14 -53.07
C CYS A 2 42.93 -2.59 -51.63
N LYS A 3 42.94 -3.44 -50.57
CA LYS A 3 44.10 -3.95 -49.75
C LYS A 3 44.81 -2.81 -48.96
N THR A 4 45.23 -2.93 -47.68
CA THR A 4 45.31 -4.03 -46.66
C THR A 4 45.38 -3.39 -45.24
N CYS A 5 44.91 -3.98 -44.13
CA CYS A 5 45.62 -4.84 -43.12
C CYS A 5 47.00 -4.29 -42.63
N THR A 6 47.46 -4.42 -41.36
CA THR A 6 47.15 -5.23 -40.13
C THR A 6 47.24 -4.34 -38.84
N LEU A 7 46.67 -4.63 -37.65
CA LEU A 7 46.83 -5.76 -36.68
C LEU A 7 48.27 -5.85 -36.10
N ASP A 8 48.52 -5.92 -34.78
CA ASP A 8 48.49 -7.11 -33.87
C ASP A 8 48.98 -6.69 -32.42
N PHE A 9 48.89 -7.41 -31.27
CA PHE A 9 48.08 -8.56 -30.78
C PHE A 9 48.23 -8.78 -29.23
N TRP A 10 47.13 -8.96 -28.47
CA TRP A 10 46.97 -9.89 -27.30
C TRP A 10 47.72 -9.63 -25.96
N THR A 11 47.53 -10.36 -24.82
CA THR A 11 46.79 -11.63 -24.43
C THR A 11 46.15 -11.43 -23.01
N TYR A 12 45.64 -12.34 -22.15
CA TYR A 12 45.54 -13.82 -21.93
C TYR A 12 44.32 -14.08 -20.96
N ARG A 13 43.95 -15.26 -20.40
CA ARG A 13 44.53 -16.63 -20.18
C ARG A 13 43.40 -17.70 -20.08
N THR A 14 43.74 -18.99 -19.91
CA THR A 14 42.79 -20.14 -19.86
C THR A 14 43.21 -21.27 -18.89
N TYR A 15 42.28 -22.20 -18.61
CA TYR A 15 42.50 -23.59 -18.13
C TYR A 15 41.44 -24.52 -18.78
N ALA A 16 41.73 -25.81 -18.99
CA ALA A 16 40.86 -26.73 -19.77
C ALA A 16 41.14 -28.23 -19.54
N CYS A 17 40.38 -29.08 -20.27
CA CYS A 17 40.54 -30.54 -20.52
C CYS A 17 40.01 -31.48 -19.40
N ILE A 18 39.41 -32.67 -19.67
CA ILE A 18 38.95 -33.32 -20.92
C ILE A 18 37.97 -34.48 -20.58
N PHE A 19 37.02 -34.88 -21.46
CA PHE A 19 36.74 -36.29 -21.88
C PHE A 19 35.64 -36.41 -22.97
N HIS A 20 35.66 -37.54 -23.70
CA HIS A 20 34.88 -37.94 -24.88
C HIS A 20 33.34 -37.99 -24.70
N SER A 21 32.47 -37.91 -25.73
CA SER A 21 32.57 -37.59 -27.19
C SER A 21 31.12 -37.37 -27.74
N THR A 22 30.65 -37.48 -29.00
CA THR A 22 31.05 -37.96 -30.37
C THR A 22 29.99 -37.37 -31.36
N SER A 23 29.99 -37.41 -32.71
CA SER A 23 30.86 -37.94 -33.80
C SER A 23 30.40 -37.40 -35.18
N SER A 24 31.33 -37.23 -36.13
CA SER A 24 31.14 -37.34 -37.61
C SER A 24 30.30 -36.30 -38.39
N PRO A 25 30.64 -35.99 -39.67
CA PRO A 25 31.99 -35.95 -40.29
C PRO A 25 32.19 -34.78 -41.33
N ILE A 26 33.38 -34.74 -42.00
CA ILE A 26 33.72 -33.96 -43.23
C ILE A 26 33.96 -32.43 -43.01
N SER A 27 35.04 -31.77 -43.46
CA SER A 27 36.27 -32.15 -44.21
C SER A 27 37.48 -31.19 -43.97
N PHE A 28 38.71 -31.73 -44.06
CA PHE A 28 40.02 -31.18 -44.51
C PHE A 28 40.25 -29.64 -44.60
N CYS A 29 41.40 -29.04 -44.21
CA CYS A 29 42.80 -29.48 -44.36
C CYS A 29 43.83 -28.77 -43.42
N THR A 30 45.11 -29.18 -43.44
CA THR A 30 46.27 -28.67 -42.65
C THR A 30 47.41 -28.17 -43.60
N PRO A 31 48.73 -27.89 -43.27
CA PRO A 31 49.53 -28.06 -42.02
C PRO A 31 50.71 -27.05 -41.69
N LEU A 32 51.41 -27.26 -40.54
CA LEU A 32 52.82 -26.90 -40.16
C LEU A 32 53.26 -25.39 -40.12
N ALA A 33 54.39 -24.90 -39.53
CA ALA A 33 55.21 -25.12 -38.30
C ALA A 33 56.35 -24.01 -38.25
N VAL A 34 57.38 -23.84 -37.37
CA VAL A 34 57.94 -24.50 -36.14
C VAL A 34 59.00 -23.59 -35.38
N LYS A 35 59.34 -23.91 -34.10
CA LYS A 35 60.57 -23.59 -33.27
C LYS A 35 60.97 -22.17 -32.74
N ARG A 36 60.91 -22.05 -31.40
CA ARG A 36 61.91 -21.60 -30.35
C ARG A 36 63.21 -20.82 -30.69
N CYS A 37 63.48 -19.74 -29.91
CA CYS A 37 64.52 -19.53 -28.83
C CYS A 37 64.39 -18.07 -28.31
N GLY A 38 64.75 -17.55 -27.12
CA GLY A 38 65.71 -17.85 -26.03
C GLY A 38 66.68 -16.63 -25.85
N SER A 39 67.12 -16.09 -24.70
CA SER A 39 66.87 -16.31 -23.25
C SER A 39 67.58 -15.22 -22.35
N ARG A 40 67.30 -15.17 -21.03
CA ARG A 40 67.92 -14.33 -19.92
C ARG A 40 67.41 -12.87 -19.77
N LEU A 41 67.13 -12.25 -18.60
CA LEU A 41 67.68 -12.23 -17.19
C LEU A 41 68.89 -11.28 -17.03
N LEU A 42 69.03 -10.35 -16.04
CA LEU A 42 68.38 -10.03 -14.73
C LEU A 42 68.44 -8.49 -14.46
N ASP A 43 67.39 -7.82 -13.91
CA ASP A 43 67.19 -7.37 -12.48
C ASP A 43 67.76 -5.92 -12.22
N VAL A 44 67.46 -5.09 -11.20
CA VAL A 44 67.28 -5.24 -9.72
C VAL A 44 66.41 -4.09 -9.10
N THR A 45 65.60 -4.37 -8.05
CA THR A 45 64.86 -3.47 -7.09
C THR A 45 63.79 -2.49 -7.63
N GLU A 46 62.57 -2.29 -7.10
CA GLU A 46 61.83 -2.57 -5.83
C GLU A 46 61.80 -1.46 -4.73
N ILE A 47 60.59 -0.95 -4.38
CA ILE A 47 59.99 -0.84 -3.01
C ILE A 47 58.62 -0.08 -3.06
N THR A 48 57.77 -0.27 -2.02
CA THR A 48 56.33 0.10 -1.93
C THR A 48 56.07 1.48 -1.24
N ARG A 49 54.86 2.03 -0.96
CA ARG A 49 53.62 1.48 -0.32
C ARG A 49 52.40 2.45 -0.39
N LYS A 50 51.23 2.01 0.14
CA LYS A 50 49.90 2.67 0.13
C LYS A 50 49.53 3.47 1.41
N ASN A 51 48.57 4.40 1.24
CA ASN A 51 47.50 4.88 2.16
C ASN A 51 47.84 5.47 3.55
N TYR A 52 47.10 6.53 3.96
CA TYR A 52 46.74 6.79 5.36
C TYR A 52 45.43 7.61 5.55
N LEU A 53 44.58 7.15 6.49
CA LEU A 53 43.45 7.80 7.21
C LEU A 53 42.20 8.41 6.51
N GLN A 54 41.03 7.90 6.95
CA GLN A 54 39.80 8.65 7.27
C GLN A 54 39.67 8.77 8.81
N VAL A 55 38.83 9.67 9.36
CA VAL A 55 37.79 9.41 10.41
C VAL A 55 37.18 10.71 11.02
N PHE A 56 35.87 10.63 11.29
CA PHE A 56 34.89 11.65 11.76
C PHE A 56 35.12 12.39 13.10
N ARG A 57 34.56 13.62 13.22
CA ARG A 57 33.58 14.16 14.24
C ARG A 57 33.65 15.72 14.35
N LYS A 58 32.61 16.52 14.71
CA LYS A 58 31.12 16.39 14.77
C LYS A 58 30.45 17.80 14.94
N LEU A 59 29.24 18.01 14.39
CA LEU A 59 28.17 19.01 14.75
C LEU A 59 28.28 20.54 14.48
N GLN A 60 27.21 21.08 13.85
CA GLN A 60 26.54 22.42 13.95
C GLN A 60 27.36 23.72 13.74
N PHE A 61 27.07 24.61 12.77
CA PHE A 61 25.82 25.38 12.57
C PHE A 61 25.58 25.84 11.09
N PHE A 62 24.37 26.33 10.79
CA PHE A 62 23.96 27.08 9.56
C PHE A 62 24.06 28.62 9.81
N PRO A 63 23.91 29.53 8.81
CA PRO A 63 24.52 29.57 7.47
C PRO A 63 24.97 31.00 7.03
N VAL A 64 25.81 31.14 6.00
CA VAL A 64 25.82 32.33 5.10
C VAL A 64 26.14 31.91 3.65
N TYR A 65 25.55 32.60 2.68
CA TYR A 65 25.79 32.46 1.24
C TYR A 65 27.24 32.81 0.82
N LEU A 66 27.74 32.14 -0.22
CA LEU A 66 28.11 32.82 -1.49
C LEU A 66 28.32 31.82 -2.63
N SER A 67 28.37 32.31 -3.87
CA SER A 67 27.98 31.55 -5.07
C SER A 67 29.11 31.25 -6.07
N SER A 68 29.01 30.07 -6.67
CA SER A 68 29.39 29.70 -8.04
C SER A 68 30.56 30.41 -8.75
N ILE A 69 31.58 29.63 -9.13
CA ILE A 69 32.19 29.74 -10.47
C ILE A 69 32.25 28.34 -11.11
N ARG A 70 31.70 28.19 -12.31
CA ARG A 70 31.95 27.04 -13.20
C ARG A 70 33.15 27.35 -14.10
N ILE A 71 33.98 26.34 -14.36
CA ILE A 71 34.88 26.34 -15.52
C ILE A 71 34.07 25.78 -16.69
N SER A 72 34.04 26.47 -17.83
CA SER A 72 33.28 26.07 -19.02
C SER A 72 34.17 25.82 -20.23
N ASN A 73 33.96 24.65 -20.85
CA ASN A 73 34.22 24.29 -22.24
C ASN A 73 35.64 24.49 -22.82
N PHE A 74 36.27 23.35 -23.14
CA PHE A 74 37.18 23.23 -24.27
C PHE A 74 36.50 22.38 -25.36
N THR A 75 36.37 22.90 -26.58
CA THR A 75 35.98 22.14 -27.77
C THR A 75 37.00 22.36 -28.89
N ARG A 76 37.31 21.30 -29.64
CA ARG A 76 38.34 21.28 -30.70
C ARG A 76 37.92 22.06 -31.93
N PHE A 77 38.89 22.61 -32.67
CA PHE A 77 39.29 22.32 -34.07
C PHE A 77 40.49 23.27 -34.39
N SER A 78 41.44 23.04 -35.31
CA SER A 78 42.13 21.81 -35.76
C SER A 78 43.32 22.18 -36.67
N SER A 79 44.04 21.16 -37.17
CA SER A 79 44.92 21.19 -38.37
C SER A 79 46.28 21.93 -38.29
N ALA A 80 47.29 21.30 -38.93
CA ALA A 80 48.52 21.87 -39.49
C ALA A 80 49.53 22.59 -38.56
N ASN A 81 50.85 22.55 -38.80
CA ASN A 81 51.70 21.60 -39.55
C ASN A 81 53.19 21.83 -39.18
N TYR A 82 54.05 20.91 -39.64
CA TYR A 82 55.51 21.05 -39.85
C TYR A 82 56.54 20.91 -38.71
N LYS A 83 57.53 20.08 -39.07
CA LYS A 83 58.99 20.14 -38.83
C LYS A 83 59.56 19.93 -37.42
N TRP A 84 60.33 18.85 -37.35
CA TRP A 84 61.53 18.72 -36.55
C TRP A 84 62.63 19.70 -36.99
N THR A 85 63.42 20.17 -36.03
CA THR A 85 64.85 20.40 -36.16
C THR A 85 65.51 19.94 -34.85
N ASN A 86 66.60 19.19 -34.94
CA ASN A 86 67.52 19.04 -33.81
C ASN A 86 68.19 20.41 -33.58
N ASP A 87 68.63 20.70 -32.35
CA ASP A 87 70.06 20.63 -32.04
C ASP A 87 70.35 20.79 -30.54
N ASN A 88 71.62 20.60 -30.20
CA ASN A 88 72.09 20.19 -28.88
C ASN A 88 72.09 21.26 -27.78
N GLU A 89 72.18 20.74 -26.56
CA GLU A 89 73.20 21.08 -25.54
C GLU A 89 72.88 21.96 -24.30
N HIS A 90 73.58 21.57 -23.23
CA HIS A 90 73.90 22.28 -22.00
C HIS A 90 72.78 22.86 -21.12
N LEU A 91 72.15 21.92 -20.40
CA LEU A 91 72.17 21.88 -18.93
C LEU A 91 72.92 23.04 -18.23
N LYS A 92 72.21 23.83 -17.44
CA LYS A 92 72.75 24.46 -16.22
C LYS A 92 71.69 24.50 -15.12
N GLN A 93 72.15 24.34 -13.88
CA GLN A 93 71.29 24.04 -12.73
C GLN A 93 70.80 25.31 -12.01
N SER A 94 69.79 25.08 -11.17
CA SER A 94 69.65 25.63 -9.81
C SER A 94 68.80 26.89 -9.55
N THR A 95 67.80 26.66 -8.70
CA THR A 95 67.31 27.50 -7.59
C THR A 95 66.40 28.70 -7.85
N TYR A 96 65.33 28.69 -7.06
CA TYR A 96 64.24 29.67 -7.00
C TYR A 96 64.67 31.03 -6.43
N LYS A 97 63.97 32.08 -6.85
CA LYS A 97 63.79 33.28 -6.01
C LYS A 97 62.46 33.97 -6.29
N MET A 98 61.46 33.72 -5.44
CA MET A 98 60.29 34.59 -5.38
C MET A 98 60.72 35.96 -4.82
N ARG A 99 60.33 37.04 -5.51
CA ARG A 99 60.14 38.34 -4.86
C ARG A 99 58.95 39.06 -5.47
N LEU A 100 57.93 39.25 -4.65
CA LEU A 100 56.74 40.01 -4.97
C LEU A 100 57.10 41.50 -5.00
N GLN A 101 56.83 42.20 -6.10
CA GLN A 101 56.76 43.67 -6.12
C GLN A 101 55.51 44.10 -6.87
N ILE A 102 54.53 44.59 -6.11
CA ILE A 102 53.37 45.32 -6.62
C ILE A 102 53.81 46.77 -6.79
N HIS A 103 53.54 47.38 -7.93
CA HIS A 103 53.50 48.85 -8.09
C HIS A 103 52.18 49.21 -8.76
N CYS A 104 51.39 50.05 -8.10
CA CYS A 104 50.11 50.54 -8.61
C CYS A 104 50.35 51.85 -9.37
N GLY A 105 50.07 51.87 -10.67
CA GLY A 105 50.14 53.06 -11.52
C GLY A 105 48.76 53.41 -12.04
N ILE A 106 48.19 54.52 -11.55
CA ILE A 106 46.89 55.04 -12.03
C ILE A 106 47.17 55.97 -13.22
N GLY A 107 46.60 55.68 -14.39
CA GLY A 107 46.93 56.38 -15.63
C GLY A 107 45.83 56.33 -16.70
N LEU A 108 44.81 57.18 -16.53
CA LEU A 108 43.78 57.58 -17.52
C LEU A 108 42.82 56.50 -18.04
N ILE A 109 41.56 56.92 -18.23
CA ILE A 109 40.42 56.07 -18.60
C ILE A 109 40.11 56.21 -20.09
N PRO A 110 40.22 55.15 -20.91
CA PRO A 110 39.45 55.04 -22.14
C PRO A 110 38.01 54.58 -21.81
N LEU A 111 37.01 55.16 -22.47
CA LEU A 111 35.59 54.89 -22.23
C LEU A 111 35.17 53.50 -22.79
N VAL A 112 35.53 52.42 -22.10
CA VAL A 112 35.13 51.06 -22.49
C VAL A 112 33.67 50.82 -22.15
N LEU A 113 32.80 50.97 -23.16
CA LEU A 113 31.38 50.62 -23.12
C LEU A 113 31.22 49.18 -22.63
N HIS A 114 30.79 48.99 -21.38
CA HIS A 114 30.52 47.67 -20.82
C HIS A 114 29.22 47.12 -21.43
N LEU A 115 29.36 46.42 -22.54
CA LEU A 115 28.38 45.45 -22.99
C LEU A 115 28.29 44.34 -21.94
N LEU A 116 27.45 44.54 -20.94
CA LEU A 116 26.88 43.49 -20.11
C LEU A 116 26.05 42.58 -21.02
N THR A 117 26.70 41.67 -21.73
CA THR A 117 26.04 40.48 -22.26
C THR A 117 25.51 39.72 -21.04
N PRO A 118 24.19 39.61 -20.83
CA PRO A 118 23.70 38.74 -19.77
C PRO A 118 24.12 37.33 -20.17
N THR A 119 24.98 36.71 -19.35
CA THR A 119 25.21 35.26 -19.43
C THR A 119 23.95 34.59 -18.93
N ILE A 120 22.94 34.50 -19.81
CA ILE A 120 21.73 33.73 -19.59
C ILE A 120 22.16 32.26 -19.54
N SER A 121 22.58 31.83 -18.35
CA SER A 121 22.76 30.44 -18.00
C SER A 121 21.38 29.81 -17.93
N THR A 122 20.78 29.56 -19.09
CA THR A 122 19.60 28.71 -19.22
C THR A 122 19.93 27.39 -18.55
N ALA A 123 19.38 27.19 -17.36
CA ALA A 123 19.46 25.91 -16.67
C ALA A 123 18.58 24.94 -17.46
N GLN A 124 19.17 24.30 -18.47
CA GLN A 124 18.51 23.31 -19.29
C GLN A 124 17.94 22.24 -18.36
N TYR A 125 16.63 22.02 -18.42
CA TYR A 125 15.98 21.02 -17.60
C TYR A 125 16.56 19.65 -17.93
N VAL A 126 16.91 18.90 -16.89
CA VAL A 126 17.40 17.52 -16.99
C VAL A 126 16.36 16.64 -16.30
N PRO A 127 15.66 15.74 -17.03
CA PRO A 127 14.74 14.82 -16.40
C PRO A 127 15.43 14.00 -15.29
N PRO A 128 14.80 13.82 -14.12
CA PRO A 128 15.33 12.96 -13.08
C PRO A 128 15.33 11.49 -13.52
N ASN A 129 16.30 10.71 -13.04
CA ASN A 129 16.37 9.28 -13.35
C ASN A 129 15.08 8.55 -12.89
N PRO A 130 14.46 7.72 -13.74
CA PRO A 130 13.24 7.01 -13.40
C PRO A 130 13.50 5.86 -12.42
N THR A 131 12.56 5.65 -11.50
CA THR A 131 12.50 4.46 -10.66
C THR A 131 11.84 3.34 -11.47
N ILE A 132 12.57 2.24 -11.69
CA ILE A 132 12.12 1.08 -12.48
C ILE A 132 11.90 -0.10 -11.52
N ILE A 133 10.65 -0.58 -11.40
CA ILE A 133 10.25 -1.62 -10.44
C ILE A 133 9.57 -2.79 -11.18
N PRO A 134 10.29 -3.90 -11.45
CA PRO A 134 9.73 -5.12 -12.03
C PRO A 134 8.75 -5.81 -11.07
N LEU A 135 7.52 -6.12 -11.50
CA LEU A 135 6.46 -6.62 -10.62
C LEU A 135 6.20 -8.13 -10.77
N TYR A 136 5.97 -8.79 -9.65
CA TYR A 136 5.50 -10.18 -9.55
C TYR A 136 3.97 -10.23 -9.38
N PRO A 137 3.25 -11.20 -10.00
CA PRO A 137 3.72 -12.27 -10.89
C PRO A 137 3.86 -11.83 -12.36
N LYS A 138 3.61 -10.55 -12.64
CA LYS A 138 3.75 -9.84 -13.91
C LYS A 138 3.56 -8.34 -13.65
N GLY A 139 4.10 -7.50 -14.53
CA GLY A 139 3.94 -6.05 -14.54
C GLY A 139 5.25 -5.28 -14.40
N LEU A 140 5.16 -3.96 -14.57
CA LEU A 140 6.27 -3.02 -14.46
C LEU A 140 5.73 -1.67 -13.95
N ARG A 141 6.30 -1.14 -12.87
CA ARG A 141 6.03 0.21 -12.40
C ARG A 141 7.21 1.12 -12.74
N LEU A 142 6.91 2.28 -13.33
CA LEU A 142 7.85 3.35 -13.65
C LEU A 142 7.40 4.63 -12.95
N SER A 143 8.29 5.39 -12.34
CA SER A 143 7.96 6.74 -11.87
C SER A 143 9.15 7.70 -11.82
N ILE A 144 8.85 9.00 -11.95
CA ILE A 144 9.70 10.10 -11.50
C ILE A 144 8.96 10.94 -10.44
N PRO A 145 9.68 11.63 -9.54
CA PRO A 145 9.07 12.64 -8.67
C PRO A 145 8.40 13.75 -9.50
N ASN A 146 7.32 14.31 -8.96
CA ASN A 146 6.69 15.50 -9.50
C ASN A 146 7.59 16.74 -9.32
N GLY A 147 7.41 17.75 -10.18
CA GLY A 147 8.10 19.03 -10.10
C GLY A 147 7.26 20.12 -10.78
N GLU A 148 7.23 21.31 -10.18
CA GLU A 148 6.51 22.46 -10.75
C GLU A 148 7.03 22.75 -12.17
N GLY A 149 6.12 22.86 -13.13
CA GLY A 149 6.43 23.06 -14.55
C GLY A 149 6.37 21.80 -15.42
N ILE A 150 6.34 20.58 -14.85
CA ILE A 150 6.12 19.35 -15.64
C ILE A 150 4.65 19.27 -16.06
N SER A 151 4.38 19.06 -17.35
CA SER A 151 3.03 18.92 -17.91
C SER A 151 2.74 17.57 -18.58
N LEU A 152 3.78 16.83 -18.99
CA LEU A 152 3.66 15.49 -19.58
C LEU A 152 4.92 14.67 -19.32
N VAL A 153 4.76 13.36 -19.09
CA VAL A 153 5.86 12.38 -19.07
C VAL A 153 5.49 11.19 -19.94
N ALA A 154 6.26 10.90 -20.98
CA ALA A 154 6.11 9.72 -21.81
C ALA A 154 7.19 8.67 -21.47
N TYR A 155 6.80 7.40 -21.38
CA TYR A 155 7.70 6.27 -21.14
C TYR A 155 7.70 5.30 -22.32
N HIS A 156 8.90 4.94 -22.81
CA HIS A 156 9.10 3.98 -23.90
C HIS A 156 10.01 2.83 -23.47
N VAL A 157 9.49 1.60 -23.43
CA VAL A 157 10.16 0.44 -22.83
C VAL A 157 10.32 -0.71 -23.82
N LYS A 158 11.51 -1.31 -23.88
CA LYS A 158 11.78 -2.62 -24.50
C LYS A 158 12.29 -3.62 -23.46
N PHE A 159 12.21 -4.91 -23.79
CA PHE A 159 12.65 -6.01 -22.94
C PHE A 159 13.63 -6.90 -23.72
N ASN A 160 14.84 -7.08 -23.18
CA ASN A 160 15.95 -7.83 -23.79
C ASN A 160 16.41 -7.34 -25.18
N GLU A 161 16.01 -6.13 -25.59
CA GLU A 161 16.35 -5.49 -26.86
C GLU A 161 16.62 -3.99 -26.63
N GLU A 162 17.74 -3.47 -27.15
CA GLU A 162 18.10 -2.05 -27.07
C GLU A 162 17.25 -1.18 -28.02
N PHE A 163 17.24 0.14 -27.79
CA PHE A 163 16.69 1.11 -28.73
C PHE A 163 17.75 1.51 -29.76
N TYR A 164 17.36 1.64 -31.04
CA TYR A 164 18.26 2.11 -32.10
C TYR A 164 18.13 3.61 -32.38
N SER A 165 16.99 4.18 -31.99
CA SER A 165 16.59 5.58 -32.12
C SER A 165 15.49 5.90 -31.10
N LEU A 166 14.84 7.06 -31.24
CA LEU A 166 13.63 7.44 -30.50
C LEU A 166 12.38 6.69 -31.00
N GLU A 167 12.49 5.38 -31.27
CA GLU A 167 11.33 4.57 -31.63
C GLU A 167 10.44 4.25 -30.42
N ALA A 168 9.17 3.95 -30.68
CA ALA A 168 8.26 3.45 -29.65
C ALA A 168 8.70 2.05 -29.19
N GLY A 169 8.76 1.84 -27.87
CA GLY A 169 9.00 0.53 -27.28
C GLY A 169 7.79 -0.40 -27.35
N THR A 170 7.96 -1.63 -26.84
CA THR A 170 6.87 -2.58 -26.55
C THR A 170 5.81 -1.97 -25.63
N ILE A 171 6.23 -1.08 -24.72
CA ILE A 171 5.37 -0.14 -24.02
C ILE A 171 5.72 1.26 -24.55
N ALA A 172 4.69 2.04 -24.88
CA ALA A 172 4.76 3.46 -25.18
C ALA A 172 3.51 4.13 -24.59
N VAL A 173 3.68 5.08 -23.66
CA VAL A 173 2.56 5.65 -22.89
C VAL A 173 2.84 7.07 -22.42
N ASP A 174 1.86 7.96 -22.63
CA ASP A 174 1.89 9.35 -22.19
C ASP A 174 1.10 9.54 -20.88
N ILE A 175 1.76 10.08 -19.86
CA ILE A 175 1.14 10.53 -18.61
C ILE A 175 0.94 12.04 -18.69
N ILE A 176 -0.31 12.50 -18.55
CA ILE A 176 -0.69 13.93 -18.61
C ILE A 176 -1.07 14.54 -17.24
N LYS A 177 -1.04 13.75 -16.16
CA LYS A 177 -1.29 14.19 -14.77
C LYS A 177 -0.51 13.31 -13.77
N PRO A 178 0.15 13.88 -12.75
CA PRO A 178 0.79 13.09 -11.70
C PRO A 178 -0.23 12.47 -10.74
N ARG A 179 0.21 11.48 -9.96
CA ARG A 179 -0.54 10.84 -8.87
C ARG A 179 0.34 10.76 -7.63
N ARG A 180 -0.14 11.23 -6.47
CA ARG A 180 0.60 11.19 -5.18
C ARG A 180 2.04 11.75 -5.31
N ASP A 181 2.17 12.92 -5.94
CA ASP A 181 3.43 13.61 -6.28
C ASP A 181 4.47 12.78 -7.07
N GLN A 182 4.01 11.84 -7.89
CA GLN A 182 4.85 11.15 -8.88
C GLN A 182 4.16 11.03 -10.24
N TRP A 183 4.95 11.04 -11.31
CA TRP A 183 4.50 10.71 -12.66
C TRP A 183 4.61 9.20 -12.87
N THR A 184 3.67 8.45 -12.32
CA THR A 184 3.73 6.98 -12.23
C THR A 184 2.92 6.29 -13.31
N TYR A 185 3.57 5.40 -14.06
CA TYR A 185 2.94 4.38 -14.91
C TYR A 185 3.06 2.99 -14.27
N GLU A 186 2.06 2.14 -14.49
CA GLU A 186 2.06 0.76 -14.03
C GLU A 186 1.42 -0.16 -15.08
N ASP A 187 2.23 -1.00 -15.71
CA ASP A 187 1.76 -2.14 -16.47
C ASP A 187 1.45 -3.32 -15.54
N ARG A 188 0.38 -4.05 -15.84
CA ARG A 188 -0.06 -5.27 -15.15
C ARG A 188 -0.08 -6.51 -16.06
N THR A 189 0.54 -6.44 -17.24
CA THR A 189 0.41 -7.46 -18.31
C THR A 189 1.72 -8.20 -18.62
N THR A 190 2.85 -7.50 -18.69
CA THR A 190 4.16 -8.02 -19.11
C THR A 190 4.72 -9.02 -18.10
N ARG A 191 5.16 -10.19 -18.57
CA ARG A 191 5.83 -11.18 -17.72
C ARG A 191 7.33 -10.95 -17.72
N ILE A 192 7.85 -10.46 -16.60
CA ILE A 192 9.29 -10.20 -16.39
C ILE A 192 9.87 -11.28 -15.48
N LYS A 193 11.11 -11.68 -15.72
CA LYS A 193 11.87 -12.69 -14.99
C LYS A 193 13.16 -12.09 -14.42
N ILE A 194 13.70 -12.76 -13.40
CA ILE A 194 15.08 -12.50 -12.95
C ILE A 194 16.03 -12.88 -14.09
N GLY A 195 16.94 -11.96 -14.45
CA GLY A 195 17.85 -12.07 -15.59
C GLY A 195 17.42 -11.33 -16.86
N ASP A 196 16.15 -10.92 -16.99
CA ASP A 196 15.74 -10.03 -18.09
C ASP A 196 16.42 -8.66 -17.94
N THR A 197 16.66 -7.94 -19.05
CA THR A 197 17.10 -6.55 -19.04
C THR A 197 16.04 -5.64 -19.65
N ILE A 198 15.60 -4.66 -18.88
CA ILE A 198 14.64 -3.64 -19.29
C ILE A 198 15.42 -2.46 -19.86
N TYR A 199 15.08 -2.02 -21.06
CA TYR A 199 15.61 -0.81 -21.68
C TYR A 199 14.51 0.26 -21.73
N LEU A 200 14.88 1.50 -21.42
CA LEU A 200 13.95 2.60 -21.23
C LEU A 200 14.53 3.89 -21.82
N TRP A 201 13.70 4.62 -22.54
CA TRP A 201 13.88 6.06 -22.73
C TRP A 201 12.59 6.79 -22.37
N MET A 202 12.70 8.08 -22.03
CA MET A 202 11.56 8.88 -21.61
C MET A 202 11.62 10.32 -22.13
N HIS A 203 10.43 10.88 -22.36
CA HIS A 203 10.23 12.27 -22.72
C HIS A 203 9.54 13.00 -21.56
N VAL A 204 9.98 14.21 -21.24
CA VAL A 204 9.34 15.08 -20.24
C VAL A 204 9.07 16.43 -20.87
N VAL A 205 7.82 16.87 -20.87
CA VAL A 205 7.47 18.25 -21.22
C VAL A 205 7.50 19.08 -19.95
N TYR A 206 8.41 20.04 -19.91
CA TYR A 206 8.66 20.96 -18.80
C TYR A 206 8.60 22.40 -19.33
N GLU A 207 7.73 23.23 -18.75
CA GLU A 207 7.44 24.60 -19.19
C GLU A 207 7.16 24.70 -20.71
N GLY A 208 6.40 23.72 -21.23
CA GLY A 208 6.05 23.61 -22.64
C GLY A 208 7.18 23.13 -23.58
N LEU A 209 8.39 22.89 -23.07
CA LEU A 209 9.53 22.39 -23.84
C LEU A 209 9.78 20.90 -23.56
N GLY A 210 10.08 20.12 -24.60
CA GLY A 210 10.31 18.69 -24.51
C GLY A 210 11.77 18.31 -24.26
N TYR A 211 12.02 17.45 -23.27
CA TYR A 211 13.35 16.98 -22.86
C TYR A 211 13.40 15.46 -22.84
N ASN A 212 14.43 14.87 -23.45
CA ASN A 212 14.63 13.41 -23.47
C ASN A 212 15.66 12.98 -22.42
N LEU A 213 15.40 11.85 -21.76
CA LEU A 213 16.40 11.06 -21.05
C LEU A 213 16.47 9.68 -21.70
N LEU A 214 17.65 9.35 -22.23
CA LEU A 214 17.91 8.18 -23.08
C LEU A 214 18.74 7.13 -22.34
N ASP A 215 18.93 5.98 -22.98
CA ASP A 215 19.91 4.95 -22.63
C ASP A 215 19.82 4.43 -21.18
N GLN A 216 18.62 4.46 -20.59
CA GLN A 216 18.39 3.88 -19.27
C GLN A 216 18.19 2.38 -19.39
N SER A 217 18.86 1.59 -18.54
CA SER A 217 18.67 0.14 -18.51
C SER A 217 18.74 -0.43 -17.10
N LEU A 218 18.02 -1.54 -16.88
CA LEU A 218 18.01 -2.30 -15.63
C LEU A 218 17.98 -3.80 -15.92
N THR A 219 19.04 -4.52 -15.55
CA THR A 219 19.00 -5.99 -15.46
C THR A 219 18.28 -6.38 -14.17
N VAL A 220 17.25 -7.21 -14.29
CA VAL A 220 16.33 -7.58 -13.22
C VAL A 220 16.99 -8.62 -12.31
N THR A 221 17.54 -8.17 -11.19
CA THR A 221 18.08 -9.03 -10.13
C THR A 221 17.05 -9.42 -9.08
N GLN A 222 15.97 -8.63 -8.95
CA GLN A 222 14.94 -8.74 -7.92
C GLN A 222 13.59 -8.34 -8.52
N LEU A 223 12.54 -9.11 -8.22
CA LEU A 223 11.14 -8.74 -8.49
C LEU A 223 10.53 -8.08 -7.25
N TYR A 224 9.44 -7.35 -7.40
CA TYR A 224 8.72 -6.69 -6.31
C TYR A 224 7.24 -7.09 -6.31
N ASN A 225 6.62 -7.15 -5.14
CA ASN A 225 5.17 -7.25 -5.03
C ASN A 225 4.54 -5.87 -5.35
N TYR A 226 3.21 -5.83 -5.55
CA TYR A 226 2.51 -4.59 -5.93
C TYR A 226 2.54 -3.50 -4.85
N ASP A 227 2.73 -3.85 -3.58
CA ASP A 227 2.95 -2.93 -2.46
C ASP A 227 4.33 -2.22 -2.50
N GLY A 228 5.25 -2.69 -3.35
CA GLY A 228 6.65 -2.22 -3.42
C GLY A 228 7.63 -2.98 -2.53
N THR A 229 7.22 -4.05 -1.86
CA THR A 229 8.15 -4.94 -1.12
C THR A 229 8.90 -5.88 -2.06
N PRO A 230 10.15 -6.28 -1.75
CA PRO A 230 10.85 -7.29 -2.55
C PRO A 230 10.09 -8.62 -2.58
N HIS A 231 9.77 -9.11 -3.78
CA HIS A 231 9.18 -10.42 -3.96
C HIS A 231 10.23 -11.52 -3.73
N VAL A 232 10.16 -12.17 -2.57
CA VAL A 232 11.04 -13.30 -2.24
C VAL A 232 10.58 -14.55 -3.00
N THR A 233 11.18 -14.79 -4.17
CA THR A 233 11.13 -16.11 -4.81
C THR A 233 11.67 -17.16 -3.83
N VAL A 234 10.92 -18.22 -3.55
CA VAL A 234 11.08 -19.03 -2.33
C VAL A 234 12.41 -19.80 -2.25
N ALA A 235 13.43 -19.12 -1.75
CA ALA A 235 14.53 -19.72 -1.03
C ALA A 235 14.09 -19.98 0.43
N SER A 236 13.42 -21.11 0.66
CA SER A 236 13.09 -21.63 2.00
C SER A 236 12.48 -20.61 2.97
N CYS A 237 11.34 -20.01 2.62
CA CYS A 237 10.55 -19.28 3.62
C CYS A 237 9.95 -20.25 4.65
N ASN A 238 9.77 -19.80 5.89
CA ASN A 238 9.03 -20.57 6.88
C ASN A 238 7.54 -20.58 6.50
N PRO A 239 6.88 -21.75 6.41
CA PRO A 239 5.44 -21.82 6.18
C PRO A 239 4.70 -21.30 7.41
N SER A 240 3.72 -20.44 7.16
CA SER A 240 2.82 -19.92 8.20
C SER A 240 1.84 -20.97 8.69
N ASN A 241 1.22 -20.72 9.84
CA ASN A 241 0.03 -21.44 10.30
C ASN A 241 -1.21 -21.05 9.47
N THR A 242 -1.16 -19.90 8.79
CA THR A 242 -2.23 -19.42 7.93
C THR A 242 -2.53 -20.40 6.79
N ILE A 243 -3.81 -20.58 6.49
CA ILE A 243 -4.29 -21.31 5.32
C ILE A 243 -5.00 -20.32 4.40
N PHE A 244 -4.53 -20.27 3.14
CA PHE A 244 -5.10 -19.43 2.09
C PHE A 244 -5.15 -20.23 0.77
N ASN A 245 -6.32 -20.27 0.12
CA ASN A 245 -6.58 -21.08 -1.08
C ASN A 245 -6.12 -22.56 -0.96
N GLY A 246 -6.23 -23.15 0.23
CA GLY A 246 -5.79 -24.53 0.50
C GLY A 246 -4.27 -24.73 0.63
N SER A 247 -3.51 -23.63 0.74
CA SER A 247 -2.04 -23.63 0.85
C SER A 247 -1.56 -22.85 2.09
N GLN A 248 -0.35 -23.13 2.56
CA GLN A 248 0.31 -22.36 3.63
C GLN A 248 1.26 -21.31 3.00
N PRO A 249 0.89 -20.02 2.96
CA PRO A 249 1.79 -18.93 2.55
C PRO A 249 3.00 -18.78 3.49
N CYS A 250 3.99 -17.99 3.09
CA CYS A 250 5.15 -17.69 3.94
C CYS A 250 4.75 -16.81 5.15
N THR A 251 5.31 -17.05 6.34
CA THR A 251 5.17 -16.14 7.49
C THR A 251 5.49 -14.69 7.09
N GLY A 252 4.59 -13.76 7.41
CA GLY A 252 4.74 -12.33 7.08
C GLY A 252 4.37 -11.94 5.64
N GLN A 253 3.93 -12.86 4.79
CA GLN A 253 3.43 -12.56 3.45
C GLN A 253 2.08 -11.82 3.50
N ILE A 254 1.92 -10.74 2.73
CA ILE A 254 0.60 -10.10 2.50
C ILE A 254 -0.26 -11.01 1.62
N LEU A 255 -1.51 -11.21 2.04
CA LEU A 255 -2.51 -12.06 1.37
C LEU A 255 -3.64 -11.22 0.76
N PHE A 256 -3.91 -10.05 1.35
CA PHE A 256 -4.90 -9.08 0.88
C PHE A 256 -4.43 -7.68 1.30
N GLU A 257 -4.56 -6.72 0.39
CA GLU A 257 -4.48 -5.30 0.72
C GLU A 257 -5.44 -4.48 -0.13
N ASP A 258 -5.99 -3.42 0.48
CA ASP A 258 -6.70 -2.36 -0.21
C ASP A 258 -6.40 -0.99 0.41
N TYR A 259 -6.26 0.02 -0.44
CA TYR A 259 -6.06 1.43 -0.11
C TYR A 259 -7.12 2.32 -0.78
N PHE A 260 -8.28 1.73 -1.09
CA PHE A 260 -9.51 2.38 -1.57
C PHE A 260 -9.27 3.52 -2.58
N ASN A 261 -8.52 3.23 -3.64
CA ASN A 261 -8.41 4.14 -4.79
C ASN A 261 -9.74 4.14 -5.58
N GLU A 262 -10.40 2.98 -5.64
CA GLU A 262 -11.75 2.74 -6.15
C GLU A 262 -12.35 1.51 -5.42
N LEU A 263 -13.66 1.28 -5.52
CA LEU A 263 -14.28 0.09 -4.91
C LEU A 263 -14.23 -1.10 -5.88
N GLU A 264 -13.10 -1.81 -5.90
CA GLU A 264 -12.87 -2.97 -6.77
C GLU A 264 -13.90 -4.11 -6.54
N PRO A 265 -14.81 -4.43 -7.50
CA PRO A 265 -15.83 -5.49 -7.31
C PRO A 265 -15.24 -6.92 -7.32
N SER A 266 -13.98 -7.05 -7.75
CA SER A 266 -13.15 -8.25 -7.63
C SER A 266 -12.73 -8.54 -6.18
N LYS A 267 -12.62 -7.50 -5.34
CA LYS A 267 -12.25 -7.60 -3.92
C LYS A 267 -13.46 -7.51 -2.99
N TRP A 268 -14.41 -6.63 -3.29
CA TRP A 268 -15.50 -6.27 -2.37
C TRP A 268 -16.88 -6.50 -2.97
N ARG A 269 -17.71 -7.26 -2.27
CA ARG A 269 -19.16 -7.31 -2.49
C ARG A 269 -19.82 -6.20 -1.68
N THR A 270 -20.51 -5.27 -2.34
CA THR A 270 -21.46 -4.38 -1.66
C THR A 270 -22.67 -5.18 -1.19
N VAL A 271 -22.94 -5.18 0.12
CA VAL A 271 -24.10 -5.88 0.71
C VAL A 271 -25.36 -5.05 0.51
N LYS A 272 -26.40 -5.68 -0.04
CA LYS A 272 -27.69 -5.06 -0.30
C LYS A 272 -28.78 -5.96 0.28
N ARG A 273 -29.22 -5.70 1.51
CA ARG A 273 -30.34 -6.42 2.16
C ARG A 273 -30.84 -5.69 3.39
N PHE A 274 -32.05 -6.02 3.82
CA PHE A 274 -32.48 -5.76 5.18
C PHE A 274 -31.71 -6.63 6.19
N THR A 275 -31.65 -6.14 7.42
CA THR A 275 -31.03 -6.76 8.59
C THR A 275 -31.89 -7.88 9.20
N GLY A 276 -31.28 -8.65 10.10
CA GLY A 276 -31.86 -9.83 10.73
C GLY A 276 -30.95 -10.36 11.86
N PRO A 277 -31.11 -11.62 12.29
CA PRO A 277 -30.27 -12.20 13.34
C PRO A 277 -28.78 -12.22 12.94
N PRO A 278 -27.85 -12.12 13.91
CA PRO A 278 -28.09 -12.00 15.35
C PRO A 278 -28.24 -10.54 15.85
N ASP A 279 -27.80 -9.55 15.09
CA ASP A 279 -27.72 -8.14 15.54
C ASP A 279 -29.08 -7.40 15.46
N TYR A 280 -29.90 -7.69 14.44
CA TYR A 280 -31.16 -7.02 14.10
C TYR A 280 -31.02 -5.48 14.02
N GLU A 281 -29.97 -5.00 13.36
CA GLU A 281 -29.65 -3.57 13.26
C GLU A 281 -30.80 -2.78 12.60
N PHE A 282 -30.99 -1.52 12.97
CA PHE A 282 -32.12 -0.69 12.53
C PHE A 282 -31.90 -0.04 11.15
N VAL A 283 -31.09 -0.68 10.31
CA VAL A 283 -30.72 -0.21 8.96
C VAL A 283 -31.23 -1.15 7.87
N VAL A 284 -31.35 -0.63 6.65
CA VAL A 284 -31.21 -1.44 5.43
C VAL A 284 -29.84 -1.18 4.82
N TYR A 285 -29.11 -2.24 4.48
CA TYR A 285 -27.85 -2.09 3.77
C TYR A 285 -28.11 -1.85 2.28
N THR A 286 -27.52 -0.80 1.74
CA THR A 286 -27.61 -0.40 0.34
C THR A 286 -26.20 -0.21 -0.25
N GLY A 287 -26.16 0.15 -1.52
CA GLY A 287 -24.94 0.61 -2.18
C GLY A 287 -25.28 1.74 -3.14
N ASN A 288 -25.66 2.87 -2.57
CA ASN A 288 -25.75 4.17 -3.22
C ASN A 288 -24.64 5.09 -2.67
N ASP A 289 -24.28 6.11 -3.45
CA ASP A 289 -23.17 7.00 -3.13
C ASP A 289 -23.44 7.89 -1.89
N GLU A 290 -24.70 7.96 -1.43
CA GLU A 290 -25.08 8.62 -0.17
C GLU A 290 -24.67 7.84 1.09
N ASN A 291 -24.66 6.50 1.00
CA ASN A 291 -24.35 5.62 2.12
C ASN A 291 -22.97 4.96 2.03
N LEU A 292 -22.43 4.80 0.82
CA LEU A 292 -21.22 4.03 0.55
C LEU A 292 -20.54 4.57 -0.70
N VAL A 293 -19.40 5.24 -0.53
CA VAL A 293 -18.62 5.80 -1.64
C VAL A 293 -17.12 5.64 -1.36
N VAL A 294 -16.32 5.51 -2.41
CA VAL A 294 -14.86 5.65 -2.31
C VAL A 294 -14.48 7.01 -2.88
N ARG A 295 -13.77 7.83 -2.09
CA ARG A 295 -13.43 9.20 -2.46
C ARG A 295 -12.12 9.65 -1.81
N ASP A 296 -11.30 10.39 -2.55
CA ASP A 296 -10.01 10.95 -2.12
C ASP A 296 -8.99 9.89 -1.61
N GLY A 297 -9.15 8.61 -2.00
CA GLY A 297 -8.31 7.48 -1.54
C GLY A 297 -8.85 6.75 -0.31
N GLU A 298 -10.11 6.97 0.07
CA GLU A 298 -10.72 6.49 1.31
C GLU A 298 -12.11 5.88 1.05
N LEU A 299 -12.41 4.77 1.73
CA LEU A 299 -13.76 4.22 1.82
C LEU A 299 -14.57 5.01 2.87
N ARG A 300 -15.68 5.58 2.43
CA ARG A 300 -16.60 6.41 3.23
C ARG A 300 -17.96 5.73 3.32
N ILE A 301 -18.37 5.39 4.54
CA ILE A 301 -19.66 4.74 4.82
C ILE A 301 -20.44 5.58 5.83
N LYS A 302 -21.66 5.98 5.50
CA LYS A 302 -22.49 6.89 6.32
C LYS A 302 -23.94 6.40 6.45
N PRO A 303 -24.51 6.33 7.66
CA PRO A 303 -25.93 6.08 7.85
C PRO A 303 -26.73 7.34 7.48
N THR A 304 -27.83 7.18 6.76
CA THR A 304 -28.75 8.29 6.44
C THR A 304 -30.19 7.88 6.69
N LEU A 305 -31.03 8.80 7.16
CA LEU A 305 -32.47 8.55 7.28
C LEU A 305 -33.10 8.23 5.92
N LEU A 306 -34.07 7.31 5.91
CA LEU A 306 -34.90 6.99 4.75
C LEU A 306 -36.15 7.88 4.62
N ASP A 307 -36.53 8.61 5.66
CA ASP A 307 -37.67 9.55 5.64
C ASP A 307 -37.33 10.94 5.07
N LYS A 308 -36.32 11.03 4.17
CA LYS A 308 -35.91 12.27 3.50
C LYS A 308 -37.11 12.98 2.90
N GLY A 309 -37.27 14.27 3.21
CA GLY A 309 -38.45 15.07 2.85
C GLY A 309 -39.67 14.91 3.78
N GLY A 310 -39.55 14.19 4.90
CA GLY A 310 -40.60 14.06 5.92
C GLY A 310 -41.67 13.00 5.61
N ASN A 311 -41.41 12.07 4.70
CA ASN A 311 -42.39 11.05 4.30
C ASN A 311 -42.49 9.89 5.32
N GLU A 312 -43.01 10.19 6.53
CA GLU A 312 -43.24 9.17 7.56
C GLU A 312 -44.18 8.05 7.10
N ASN A 313 -45.09 8.33 6.18
CA ASN A 313 -46.02 7.33 5.64
C ASN A 313 -45.27 6.21 4.90
N PHE A 314 -44.16 6.51 4.21
CA PHE A 314 -43.32 5.48 3.60
C PHE A 314 -42.75 4.52 4.65
N ILE A 315 -42.15 5.05 5.73
CA ILE A 315 -41.58 4.22 6.81
C ILE A 315 -42.67 3.44 7.55
N ARG A 316 -43.81 4.08 7.86
CA ARG A 316 -44.86 3.53 8.73
C ARG A 316 -45.89 2.63 8.00
N ARG A 317 -46.03 2.75 6.67
CA ARG A 317 -47.09 2.07 5.88
C ARG A 317 -46.66 1.63 4.47
N GLY A 318 -45.47 2.00 4.01
CA GLY A 318 -44.97 1.67 2.68
C GLY A 318 -44.43 0.25 2.57
N ASN A 319 -43.88 -0.07 1.40
CA ASN A 319 -43.07 -1.26 1.16
C ASN A 319 -41.78 -0.88 0.44
N MET A 320 -40.79 -1.76 0.47
CA MET A 320 -39.49 -1.53 -0.14
C MET A 320 -38.89 -2.86 -0.61
N THR A 321 -38.47 -2.89 -1.88
CA THR A 321 -37.70 -3.96 -2.50
C THR A 321 -36.25 -3.53 -2.65
N VAL A 322 -35.30 -4.37 -2.26
CA VAL A 322 -33.87 -4.10 -2.40
C VAL A 322 -33.40 -4.56 -3.79
N HIS A 323 -33.19 -3.62 -4.70
CA HIS A 323 -32.68 -3.92 -6.04
C HIS A 323 -31.23 -4.43 -5.97
N GLY A 324 -30.95 -5.55 -6.66
CA GLY A 324 -29.65 -6.22 -6.58
C GLY A 324 -29.37 -6.85 -5.20
N CYS A 325 -30.42 -7.32 -4.52
CA CYS A 325 -30.32 -7.94 -3.19
C CYS A 325 -29.24 -9.04 -3.11
N THR A 326 -28.40 -9.00 -2.07
CA THR A 326 -27.37 -10.00 -1.81
C THR A 326 -27.78 -11.06 -0.77
N GLY A 327 -28.98 -10.92 -0.19
CA GLY A 327 -29.62 -11.93 0.67
C GLY A 327 -30.43 -12.96 -0.11
N GLN A 328 -31.23 -13.75 0.60
CA GLN A 328 -32.13 -14.75 0.01
C GLN A 328 -33.29 -14.07 -0.74
N VAL A 329 -33.28 -14.19 -2.08
CA VAL A 329 -34.34 -13.68 -2.96
C VAL A 329 -35.70 -14.25 -2.55
N GLY A 330 -36.73 -13.39 -2.52
CA GLY A 330 -38.09 -13.75 -2.08
C GLY A 330 -38.29 -13.76 -0.56
N SER A 331 -37.24 -13.52 0.25
CA SER A 331 -37.34 -13.43 1.71
C SER A 331 -37.46 -11.99 2.23
N ASN A 332 -37.69 -11.89 3.55
CA ASN A 332 -37.67 -10.63 4.31
C ASN A 332 -36.31 -9.88 4.29
N GLU A 333 -35.25 -10.47 3.72
CA GLU A 333 -33.98 -9.78 3.44
C GLU A 333 -34.03 -8.89 2.20
N CYS A 334 -34.89 -9.21 1.23
CA CYS A 334 -34.95 -8.53 -0.07
C CYS A 334 -36.24 -7.72 -0.29
N TYR A 335 -37.30 -8.01 0.46
CA TYR A 335 -38.55 -7.25 0.47
C TYR A 335 -39.04 -7.07 1.91
N LYS A 336 -39.53 -5.88 2.25
CA LYS A 336 -40.32 -5.63 3.46
C LYS A 336 -41.51 -4.74 3.17
N GLN A 337 -42.57 -4.94 3.95
CA GLN A 337 -43.76 -4.10 3.98
C GLN A 337 -44.00 -3.68 5.43
N ALA A 338 -44.26 -2.39 5.66
CA ALA A 338 -44.60 -1.90 6.98
C ALA A 338 -46.04 -2.28 7.35
N ILE A 339 -46.21 -2.91 8.52
CA ILE A 339 -47.51 -3.35 9.03
C ILE A 339 -47.60 -3.01 10.52
N SER A 340 -48.54 -2.11 10.85
CA SER A 340 -48.81 -1.67 12.23
C SER A 340 -47.54 -1.13 12.92
N TYR A 341 -47.02 -1.82 13.93
CA TYR A 341 -45.79 -1.46 14.65
C TYR A 341 -44.49 -1.99 14.00
N SER A 342 -44.59 -2.95 13.07
CA SER A 342 -43.46 -3.41 12.26
C SER A 342 -43.25 -2.47 11.09
N ILE A 343 -42.59 -1.34 11.32
CA ILE A 343 -42.23 -0.34 10.30
C ILE A 343 -41.08 -0.83 9.40
N LEU A 344 -40.83 -0.14 8.28
CA LEU A 344 -39.55 -0.28 7.56
C LEU A 344 -38.39 0.25 8.43
N PRO A 345 -37.16 -0.24 8.26
CA PRO A 345 -35.99 0.39 8.89
C PRO A 345 -35.92 1.89 8.53
N PRO A 346 -35.79 2.79 9.52
CA PRO A 346 -35.80 4.24 9.27
C PRO A 346 -34.47 4.78 8.72
N VAL A 347 -33.45 3.93 8.63
CA VAL A 347 -32.08 4.28 8.22
C VAL A 347 -31.65 3.38 7.07
N ALA A 348 -30.97 3.96 6.08
CA ALA A 348 -30.16 3.24 5.11
C ALA A 348 -28.67 3.43 5.46
N SER A 349 -27.84 2.42 5.19
CA SER A 349 -26.40 2.45 5.47
C SER A 349 -25.62 1.59 4.47
N GLY A 350 -24.29 1.70 4.49
CA GLY A 350 -23.40 0.89 3.65
C GLY A 350 -22.77 -0.27 4.43
N LEU A 351 -22.51 -1.36 3.72
CA LEU A 351 -21.76 -2.52 4.19
C LEU A 351 -21.10 -3.20 2.98
N ILE A 352 -19.82 -3.56 3.13
CA ILE A 352 -19.07 -4.37 2.17
C ILE A 352 -18.52 -5.62 2.84
N ASP A 353 -18.25 -6.66 2.06
CA ASP A 353 -17.55 -7.85 2.52
C ASP A 353 -16.71 -8.52 1.43
N THR A 354 -15.83 -9.43 1.86
CA THR A 354 -14.98 -10.23 0.97
C THR A 354 -15.47 -11.68 0.79
N GLN A 355 -16.72 -12.04 1.15
CA GLN A 355 -17.16 -13.44 1.28
C GLN A 355 -16.95 -14.27 0.00
N LYS A 356 -17.06 -13.65 -1.17
CA LYS A 356 -16.92 -14.30 -2.49
C LYS A 356 -15.55 -14.15 -3.15
N SER A 357 -14.65 -13.36 -2.56
CA SER A 357 -13.43 -12.84 -3.20
C SER A 357 -12.15 -13.16 -2.41
N PHE A 358 -12.20 -13.01 -1.08
CA PHE A 358 -11.07 -13.27 -0.20
C PHE A 358 -11.55 -13.84 1.14
N ASN A 359 -11.09 -15.04 1.46
CA ASN A 359 -11.23 -15.66 2.77
C ASN A 359 -9.94 -16.39 3.14
N PHE A 360 -9.67 -16.50 4.43
CA PHE A 360 -8.42 -17.01 4.98
C PHE A 360 -8.68 -17.64 6.36
N GLN A 361 -7.76 -18.48 6.83
CA GLN A 361 -7.82 -19.07 8.16
C GLN A 361 -6.50 -18.84 8.90
N TYR A 362 -6.57 -18.22 10.08
CA TYR A 362 -5.44 -17.65 10.84
C TYR A 362 -4.68 -16.56 10.08
N GLY A 363 -4.18 -15.54 10.78
CA GLY A 363 -3.47 -14.43 10.18
C GLY A 363 -3.57 -13.15 11.02
N ARG A 364 -2.83 -12.12 10.63
CA ARG A 364 -3.00 -10.77 11.19
C ARG A 364 -3.83 -9.93 10.24
N VAL A 365 -4.85 -9.25 10.75
CA VAL A 365 -5.61 -8.22 10.01
C VAL A 365 -5.34 -6.87 10.64
N GLU A 366 -5.11 -5.86 9.80
CA GLU A 366 -4.93 -4.46 10.20
C GLU A 366 -5.88 -3.60 9.38
N VAL A 367 -6.59 -2.69 10.05
CA VAL A 367 -7.50 -1.72 9.43
C VAL A 367 -7.20 -0.35 10.00
N ARG A 368 -6.80 0.60 9.13
CA ARG A 368 -6.65 2.01 9.52
C ARG A 368 -7.96 2.74 9.25
N ALA A 369 -8.63 3.17 10.32
CA ALA A 369 -9.95 3.76 10.24
C ALA A 369 -10.19 4.84 11.30
N LYS A 370 -11.11 5.76 10.99
CA LYS A 370 -11.74 6.69 11.93
C LYS A 370 -13.20 6.29 12.11
N LEU A 371 -13.60 6.00 13.35
CA LEU A 371 -14.89 5.39 13.67
C LEU A 371 -16.04 6.43 13.64
N PRO A 372 -17.27 6.01 13.27
CA PRO A 372 -18.42 6.90 13.19
C PRO A 372 -18.92 7.34 14.58
N GLN A 373 -19.32 8.60 14.68
CA GLN A 373 -19.87 9.22 15.88
C GLN A 373 -21.35 9.60 15.74
N GLY A 374 -21.99 9.84 16.88
CA GLY A 374 -23.41 10.16 16.98
C GLY A 374 -24.18 9.01 17.62
N ASP A 375 -25.30 9.35 18.23
CA ASP A 375 -26.00 8.45 19.14
C ASP A 375 -26.61 7.27 18.40
N TRP A 376 -26.46 6.09 19.02
CA TRP A 376 -26.94 4.79 18.54
C TRP A 376 -26.23 4.26 17.28
N ILE A 377 -25.20 4.94 16.77
CA ILE A 377 -24.35 4.45 15.66
C ILE A 377 -23.22 3.56 16.21
N TYR A 378 -22.79 2.56 15.44
CA TYR A 378 -21.55 1.82 15.67
C TYR A 378 -20.91 1.31 14.36
N PRO A 379 -19.58 1.16 14.31
CA PRO A 379 -18.88 0.56 13.17
C PRO A 379 -19.09 -0.95 13.13
N ILE A 380 -19.13 -1.49 11.93
CA ILE A 380 -18.84 -2.90 11.64
C ILE A 380 -17.42 -2.95 11.09
N ILE A 381 -16.49 -3.52 11.84
CA ILE A 381 -15.16 -3.95 11.34
C ILE A 381 -14.92 -5.34 11.93
N LYS A 382 -15.40 -6.38 11.23
CA LYS A 382 -15.44 -7.75 11.75
C LYS A 382 -15.05 -8.81 10.73
N LEU A 383 -14.57 -9.94 11.25
CA LEU A 383 -14.39 -11.18 10.51
C LEU A 383 -15.55 -12.12 10.82
N LEU A 384 -16.05 -12.80 9.79
CA LEU A 384 -17.19 -13.72 9.85
C LEU A 384 -16.83 -15.05 9.16
N PRO A 385 -17.39 -16.20 9.58
CA PRO A 385 -17.04 -17.49 8.99
C PRO A 385 -17.73 -17.62 7.62
N VAL A 386 -17.02 -18.16 6.61
CA VAL A 386 -17.57 -18.34 5.25
C VAL A 386 -18.84 -19.20 5.30
N ASN A 387 -18.81 -20.28 6.08
CA ASN A 387 -19.93 -21.16 6.38
C ASN A 387 -20.38 -20.95 7.83
N ALA A 388 -21.44 -20.17 8.04
CA ALA A 388 -22.00 -19.93 9.37
C ALA A 388 -22.95 -21.05 9.80
N GLU A 389 -22.50 -21.89 10.73
CA GLU A 389 -23.36 -22.87 11.41
C GLU A 389 -24.09 -22.20 12.59
N TYR A 390 -25.40 -21.97 12.45
CA TYR A 390 -26.20 -21.33 13.48
C TYR A 390 -26.61 -22.33 14.57
N VAL A 391 -25.69 -22.62 15.48
CA VAL A 391 -25.90 -23.58 16.58
C VAL A 391 -26.77 -22.98 17.69
N SER A 392 -27.97 -23.52 17.86
CA SER A 392 -28.79 -23.43 19.09
C SER A 392 -28.91 -22.06 19.77
N GLY A 393 -29.01 -20.97 18.99
CA GLY A 393 -29.19 -19.60 19.50
C GLY A 393 -27.90 -18.85 19.86
N TYR A 394 -26.74 -19.48 19.73
CA TYR A 394 -25.44 -18.83 19.96
C TYR A 394 -25.05 -17.92 18.79
N THR A 395 -24.34 -16.84 19.08
CA THR A 395 -23.42 -16.24 18.09
C THR A 395 -22.01 -16.70 18.37
N VAL A 396 -21.35 -17.22 17.34
CA VAL A 396 -20.00 -17.81 17.39
C VAL A 396 -19.28 -17.51 16.09
N GLY A 397 -17.95 -17.44 16.13
CA GLY A 397 -17.13 -17.13 14.96
C GLY A 397 -17.25 -15.69 14.47
N GLU A 398 -17.76 -14.76 15.28
CA GLU A 398 -17.65 -13.32 15.00
C GLU A 398 -16.40 -12.78 15.71
N PHE A 399 -15.42 -12.28 14.95
CA PHE A 399 -14.26 -11.56 15.52
C PHE A 399 -14.39 -10.07 15.19
N ARG A 400 -14.29 -9.19 16.19
CA ARG A 400 -14.36 -7.74 15.99
C ARG A 400 -12.99 -7.12 16.17
N LEU A 401 -12.54 -6.34 15.19
CA LEU A 401 -11.27 -5.61 15.25
C LEU A 401 -11.43 -4.31 16.04
N ALA A 402 -12.56 -3.62 15.83
CA ALA A 402 -12.93 -2.42 16.55
C ALA A 402 -14.44 -2.39 16.81
N SER A 403 -14.82 -2.26 18.07
CA SER A 403 -16.20 -2.17 18.54
C SER A 403 -16.25 -1.10 19.63
N ALA A 404 -16.62 0.11 19.23
CA ALA A 404 -16.86 1.27 20.10
C ALA A 404 -18.15 1.96 19.62
N VAL A 405 -18.94 2.52 20.54
CA VAL A 405 -20.20 3.21 20.19
C VAL A 405 -19.95 4.66 19.77
N GLY A 406 -20.79 5.19 18.87
CA GLY A 406 -20.69 6.59 18.43
C GLY A 406 -21.18 7.62 19.45
N ASN A 407 -21.91 7.19 20.47
CA ASN A 407 -22.44 8.04 21.55
C ASN A 407 -21.31 8.73 22.34
N ARG A 408 -21.43 10.05 22.53
CA ARG A 408 -20.46 10.86 23.31
C ARG A 408 -20.61 10.72 24.84
N ASN A 409 -21.76 10.30 25.35
CA ASN A 409 -21.97 10.19 26.81
C ASN A 409 -22.95 9.04 27.13
N LEU A 410 -22.59 7.82 26.72
CA LEU A 410 -23.38 6.62 27.00
C LEU A 410 -23.04 6.02 28.37
N ARG A 411 -24.04 5.83 29.21
CA ARG A 411 -23.94 5.16 30.52
C ARG A 411 -24.87 3.97 30.61
N ASP A 412 -24.41 2.88 31.20
CA ASP A 412 -25.25 1.72 31.47
C ASP A 412 -26.20 1.96 32.66
N SER A 413 -27.02 0.96 32.99
CA SER A 413 -28.00 1.02 34.08
C SER A 413 -27.38 1.06 35.49
N SER A 414 -26.07 0.85 35.62
CA SER A 414 -25.31 1.07 36.87
C SER A 414 -24.69 2.48 36.94
N GLY A 415 -24.73 3.24 35.83
CA GLY A 415 -24.09 4.54 35.69
C GLY A 415 -22.65 4.49 35.17
N ALA A 416 -22.15 3.32 34.75
CA ALA A 416 -20.79 3.20 34.24
C ALA A 416 -20.68 3.72 32.79
N ASP A 417 -19.62 4.48 32.50
CA ASP A 417 -19.36 5.04 31.16
C ASP A 417 -18.98 3.93 30.15
N ILE A 418 -19.85 3.71 29.17
CA ILE A 418 -19.72 2.71 28.08
C ILE A 418 -19.78 3.37 26.69
N ASP A 419 -19.41 4.64 26.66
CA ASP A 419 -19.33 5.59 25.56
C ASP A 419 -18.16 5.31 24.58
N GLY A 420 -18.03 6.16 23.55
CA GLY A 420 -16.99 6.04 22.52
C GLY A 420 -15.53 6.17 22.99
N HIS A 421 -15.27 6.31 24.29
CA HIS A 421 -13.96 6.12 24.91
C HIS A 421 -13.61 4.64 25.13
N GLU A 422 -14.58 3.71 25.19
CA GLU A 422 -14.33 2.28 25.37
C GLU A 422 -14.26 1.54 24.02
N LEU A 423 -13.06 1.08 23.66
CA LEU A 423 -12.81 0.15 22.55
C LEU A 423 -12.90 -1.29 23.04
N LYS A 424 -13.63 -2.12 22.30
CA LYS A 424 -13.71 -3.58 22.48
C LYS A 424 -13.18 -4.28 21.22
N ALA A 425 -12.42 -5.37 21.40
CA ALA A 425 -11.94 -6.20 20.29
C ALA A 425 -11.66 -7.65 20.70
N GLY A 426 -11.71 -8.58 19.75
CA GLY A 426 -11.46 -10.01 19.94
C GLY A 426 -12.64 -10.87 19.47
N ALA A 427 -12.75 -12.09 20.01
CA ALA A 427 -13.87 -12.97 19.70
C ALA A 427 -15.15 -12.60 20.46
N VAL A 428 -16.28 -12.69 19.77
CA VAL A 428 -17.62 -12.65 20.33
C VAL A 428 -18.12 -14.08 20.50
N VAL A 429 -18.36 -14.46 21.75
CA VAL A 429 -18.94 -15.74 22.14
C VAL A 429 -20.01 -15.45 23.19
N SER A 430 -21.27 -15.74 22.92
CA SER A 430 -22.35 -15.45 23.87
C SER A 430 -23.59 -16.34 23.72
N LYS A 431 -24.29 -16.53 24.85
CA LYS A 431 -25.52 -17.32 24.99
C LYS A 431 -26.81 -16.49 24.92
N SER A 432 -26.72 -15.17 25.09
CA SER A 432 -27.83 -14.33 25.52
C SER A 432 -27.74 -12.90 24.99
N THR A 433 -28.84 -12.17 25.16
CA THR A 433 -28.98 -10.72 24.90
C THR A 433 -29.15 -9.98 26.24
N PRO A 434 -28.46 -8.85 26.50
CA PRO A 434 -27.37 -8.27 25.69
C PRO A 434 -26.17 -9.23 25.62
N ILE A 435 -25.24 -9.00 24.68
CA ILE A 435 -24.04 -9.84 24.58
C ILE A 435 -23.27 -9.73 25.90
N GLU A 436 -23.17 -10.83 26.65
CA GLU A 436 -22.13 -10.95 27.67
C GLU A 436 -20.79 -11.06 26.97
N VAL A 437 -20.12 -9.92 26.76
CA VAL A 437 -18.88 -9.81 25.98
C VAL A 437 -17.64 -10.28 26.76
N THR A 438 -17.78 -11.36 27.54
CA THR A 438 -16.74 -11.93 28.41
C THR A 438 -15.47 -12.33 27.64
N THR A 439 -15.60 -12.57 26.33
CA THR A 439 -14.53 -13.04 25.44
C THR A 439 -13.76 -11.94 24.69
N MET A 440 -14.25 -10.70 24.61
CA MET A 440 -13.45 -9.58 24.05
C MET A 440 -12.55 -8.93 25.11
N SER A 441 -11.48 -8.26 24.69
CA SER A 441 -10.70 -7.33 25.52
C SER A 441 -11.25 -5.91 25.40
N LYS A 442 -11.00 -5.09 26.43
CA LYS A 442 -11.42 -3.69 26.54
C LYS A 442 -10.21 -2.77 26.69
N LYS A 443 -10.26 -1.57 26.11
CA LYS A 443 -9.36 -0.44 26.40
C LYS A 443 -10.15 0.86 26.46
N ARG A 444 -9.95 1.67 27.51
CA ARG A 444 -10.49 3.03 27.60
C ARG A 444 -9.41 4.06 27.23
N SER A 445 -9.78 5.08 26.48
CA SER A 445 -8.93 6.23 26.14
C SER A 445 -9.39 7.50 26.85
N SER A 446 -8.55 8.55 26.87
CA SER A 446 -8.92 9.93 27.24
C SER A 446 -9.47 10.76 26.08
N SER A 447 -9.46 10.20 24.86
CA SER A 447 -10.13 10.70 23.64
C SER A 447 -11.11 9.66 23.12
N TYR A 448 -12.06 10.04 22.28
CA TYR A 448 -13.00 9.10 21.68
C TYR A 448 -12.34 8.40 20.49
N TRP A 449 -12.56 7.10 20.32
CA TRP A 449 -11.99 6.31 19.21
C TRP A 449 -12.53 6.67 17.83
N GLY A 450 -13.51 7.58 17.76
CA GLY A 450 -13.98 8.20 16.52
C GLY A 450 -13.44 9.61 16.27
N ASP A 451 -12.62 10.20 17.16
CA ASP A 451 -12.10 11.56 16.96
C ASP A 451 -10.94 11.61 15.96
N ASP A 452 -10.15 10.55 15.82
CA ASP A 452 -9.01 10.44 14.91
C ASP A 452 -8.96 9.08 14.19
N TYR A 453 -7.95 8.91 13.31
CA TYR A 453 -7.68 7.63 12.65
C TYR A 453 -6.75 6.78 13.51
N HIS A 454 -7.17 5.57 13.80
CA HIS A 454 -6.38 4.58 14.53
C HIS A 454 -6.10 3.36 13.67
N ILE A 455 -5.03 2.64 14.01
CA ILE A 455 -4.64 1.37 13.37
C ILE A 455 -5.12 0.23 14.27
N TYR A 456 -6.20 -0.44 13.88
CA TYR A 456 -6.76 -1.57 14.62
C TYR A 456 -6.18 -2.90 14.12
N GLU A 457 -5.50 -3.63 15.00
CA GLU A 457 -4.90 -4.94 14.69
C GLU A 457 -5.63 -6.08 15.41
N LEU A 458 -5.91 -7.16 14.69
CA LEU A 458 -6.30 -8.45 15.27
C LEU A 458 -5.38 -9.55 14.72
N GLU A 459 -4.69 -10.24 15.62
CA GLU A 459 -3.80 -11.37 15.34
C GLU A 459 -4.52 -12.66 15.74
N TRP A 460 -4.89 -13.47 14.75
CA TRP A 460 -5.66 -14.70 14.91
C TRP A 460 -4.78 -15.92 14.66
N THR A 461 -4.63 -16.77 15.67
CA THR A 461 -3.73 -17.95 15.64
C THR A 461 -4.49 -19.25 16.00
N PRO A 462 -3.91 -20.45 15.79
CA PRO A 462 -4.53 -21.72 16.19
C PRO A 462 -4.79 -21.91 17.69
N THR A 463 -4.30 -21.02 18.57
CA THR A 463 -4.44 -21.14 20.04
C THR A 463 -5.04 -19.92 20.72
N ALA A 464 -4.91 -18.72 20.14
CA ALA A 464 -5.31 -17.46 20.75
C ALA A 464 -5.63 -16.36 19.72
N ILE A 465 -6.35 -15.35 20.19
CA ILE A 465 -6.50 -14.06 19.52
C ILE A 465 -5.78 -12.98 20.35
N SER A 466 -4.92 -12.20 19.69
CA SER A 466 -4.31 -10.98 20.25
C SER A 466 -4.91 -9.75 19.57
N VAL A 467 -5.07 -8.64 20.28
CA VAL A 467 -5.60 -7.37 19.74
C VAL A 467 -4.75 -6.17 20.14
N LYS A 468 -4.52 -5.27 19.20
CA LYS A 468 -3.77 -4.02 19.40
C LYS A 468 -4.50 -2.83 18.80
N VAL A 469 -4.17 -1.63 19.29
CA VAL A 469 -4.54 -0.37 18.64
C VAL A 469 -3.31 0.54 18.65
N ASP A 470 -3.00 1.13 17.49
CA ASP A 470 -1.82 1.97 17.26
C ASP A 470 -0.49 1.28 17.66
N GLY A 471 -0.42 -0.04 17.44
CA GLY A 471 0.70 -0.91 17.81
C GLY A 471 0.72 -1.35 19.28
N GLU A 472 -0.09 -0.75 20.15
CA GLU A 472 -0.15 -1.09 21.58
C GLU A 472 -1.12 -2.24 21.85
N SER A 473 -0.61 -3.36 22.37
CA SER A 473 -1.41 -4.55 22.71
C SER A 473 -2.24 -4.32 23.97
N PHE A 474 -3.56 -4.55 23.87
CA PHE A 474 -4.50 -4.44 25.00
C PHE A 474 -5.28 -5.73 25.27
N GLY A 475 -4.96 -6.81 24.57
CA GLY A 475 -5.59 -8.11 24.79
C GLY A 475 -4.85 -9.26 24.15
N LYS A 476 -4.78 -10.37 24.88
CA LYS A 476 -4.53 -11.70 24.32
C LYS A 476 -5.36 -12.71 25.10
N LYS A 477 -6.22 -13.46 24.41
CA LYS A 477 -7.09 -14.48 25.00
C LYS A 477 -6.93 -15.78 24.22
N ALA A 478 -6.64 -16.87 24.92
CA ALA A 478 -6.69 -18.22 24.37
C ALA A 478 -8.16 -18.65 24.15
N TYR A 479 -8.38 -19.65 23.31
CA TYR A 479 -9.72 -20.21 23.13
C TYR A 479 -10.22 -20.93 24.40
N PRO A 480 -11.54 -20.91 24.68
CA PRO A 480 -12.11 -21.60 25.84
C PRO A 480 -11.98 -23.13 25.67
N GLN A 481 -11.02 -23.72 26.40
CA GLN A 481 -10.54 -25.09 26.17
C GLN A 481 -11.59 -26.18 26.45
N GLU A 482 -12.52 -25.98 27.40
CA GLU A 482 -13.39 -27.05 27.93
C GLU A 482 -14.85 -26.60 28.13
N ALA A 483 -15.10 -25.52 28.86
CA ALA A 483 -16.45 -25.11 29.28
C ALA A 483 -17.42 -24.75 28.13
N TYR A 484 -16.92 -24.53 26.92
CA TYR A 484 -17.73 -24.25 25.73
C TYR A 484 -18.13 -25.51 24.95
N VAL A 485 -17.44 -26.63 25.18
CA VAL A 485 -17.53 -27.82 24.31
C VAL A 485 -18.83 -28.58 24.52
N GLN A 486 -19.30 -28.74 25.76
CA GLN A 486 -20.33 -29.73 26.11
C GLN A 486 -21.69 -29.50 25.42
N GLU A 487 -22.10 -28.25 25.18
CA GLU A 487 -23.33 -27.95 24.42
C GLU A 487 -23.11 -28.13 22.90
N PHE A 488 -21.94 -27.77 22.38
CA PHE A 488 -21.59 -27.87 20.96
C PHE A 488 -21.37 -29.31 20.50
N SER A 489 -20.86 -30.18 21.39
CA SER A 489 -20.64 -31.62 21.16
C SER A 489 -21.93 -32.46 21.01
N THR A 490 -23.11 -31.84 21.15
CA THR A 490 -24.37 -32.47 20.71
C THR A 490 -24.49 -32.52 19.19
N SER A 491 -23.75 -31.66 18.48
CA SER A 491 -23.41 -31.85 17.06
C SER A 491 -22.15 -32.72 16.92
N ARG A 492 -22.08 -33.52 15.85
CA ARG A 492 -21.17 -34.67 15.78
C ARG A 492 -19.70 -34.27 15.70
N ASN A 493 -18.90 -34.76 16.66
CA ASN A 493 -17.43 -34.82 16.63
C ASN A 493 -16.68 -33.46 16.57
N GLY A 494 -17.24 -32.38 17.13
CA GLY A 494 -16.57 -31.08 17.23
C GLY A 494 -15.53 -30.97 18.36
N SER A 495 -14.36 -30.41 18.03
CA SER A 495 -13.33 -29.94 18.99
C SER A 495 -13.68 -28.55 19.55
N PRO A 496 -13.19 -28.09 20.73
CA PRO A 496 -13.27 -26.67 21.14
C PRO A 496 -12.80 -25.68 20.07
N ASN A 497 -11.78 -26.05 19.29
CA ASN A 497 -11.27 -25.20 18.21
C ASN A 497 -12.21 -25.14 16.99
N SER A 498 -13.20 -26.05 16.87
CA SER A 498 -13.98 -26.30 15.65
C SER A 498 -14.87 -25.15 15.16
N VAL A 499 -14.89 -24.01 15.86
CA VAL A 499 -15.62 -22.79 15.45
C VAL A 499 -14.68 -21.61 15.16
N PHE A 500 -13.38 -21.79 15.40
CA PHE A 500 -12.30 -20.83 15.15
C PHE A 500 -11.19 -21.38 14.25
N ASP A 501 -11.37 -22.58 13.69
CA ASP A 501 -10.50 -23.29 12.76
C ASP A 501 -11.13 -23.46 11.35
N LYS A 502 -12.03 -22.54 10.98
CA LYS A 502 -12.66 -22.45 9.66
C LYS A 502 -12.14 -21.22 8.89
N PRO A 503 -12.32 -21.12 7.56
CA PRO A 503 -12.03 -19.89 6.81
C PRO A 503 -13.02 -18.76 7.12
N PHE A 504 -12.50 -17.55 7.32
CA PHE A 504 -13.24 -16.32 7.62
C PHE A 504 -13.03 -15.28 6.51
N TYR A 505 -13.98 -14.36 6.35
CA TYR A 505 -13.95 -13.22 5.43
C TYR A 505 -14.12 -11.90 6.18
N ILE A 506 -13.70 -10.78 5.56
CA ILE A 506 -13.74 -9.44 6.15
C ILE A 506 -15.10 -8.80 5.85
N SER A 507 -15.68 -8.06 6.81
CA SER A 507 -16.88 -7.25 6.62
C SER A 507 -16.73 -5.87 7.28
N ILE A 508 -17.04 -4.81 6.52
CA ILE A 508 -16.81 -3.40 6.89
C ILE A 508 -18.05 -2.57 6.56
N GLY A 509 -18.60 -1.83 7.52
CA GLY A 509 -19.83 -1.05 7.34
C GLY A 509 -20.20 -0.19 8.55
N VAL A 510 -21.39 0.42 8.53
CA VAL A 510 -21.95 1.16 9.68
C VAL A 510 -23.34 0.66 10.01
N ALA A 511 -23.57 0.38 11.30
CA ALA A 511 -24.83 -0.07 11.84
C ALA A 511 -25.40 0.94 12.84
N VAL A 512 -26.70 0.78 13.14
CA VAL A 512 -27.44 1.67 14.03
C VAL A 512 -28.39 0.84 14.89
N GLY A 513 -28.47 1.14 16.19
CA GLY A 513 -29.43 0.54 17.13
C GLY A 513 -29.25 -0.97 17.29
N GLY A 514 -30.29 -1.74 16.99
CA GLY A 514 -30.28 -3.21 17.11
C GLY A 514 -30.42 -3.72 18.55
N GLN A 515 -30.16 -5.01 18.73
CA GLN A 515 -30.45 -5.74 20.00
C GLN A 515 -29.21 -6.02 20.87
N ARG A 516 -28.00 -5.71 20.39
CA ARG A 516 -26.77 -6.30 20.93
C ARG A 516 -25.74 -5.30 21.47
N GLU A 517 -25.52 -4.17 20.80
CA GLU A 517 -24.46 -3.22 21.20
C GLU A 517 -24.85 -2.31 22.37
N PHE A 518 -26.14 -1.96 22.44
CA PHE A 518 -26.67 -1.03 23.44
C PHE A 518 -27.39 -1.84 24.54
N PRO A 519 -26.92 -1.83 25.79
CA PRO A 519 -27.63 -2.45 26.91
C PRO A 519 -29.04 -1.90 27.07
N ASP A 520 -29.92 -2.58 27.80
CA ASP A 520 -31.22 -2.02 28.15
C ASP A 520 -31.10 -1.07 29.35
N ASN A 521 -31.98 -0.06 29.37
CA ASN A 521 -32.01 1.03 30.35
C ASN A 521 -30.74 1.94 30.39
N CYS A 522 -29.88 1.91 29.36
CA CYS A 522 -28.79 2.87 29.24
C CYS A 522 -29.28 4.29 28.88
N THR A 523 -28.46 5.30 29.17
CA THR A 523 -28.71 6.72 28.85
C THR A 523 -27.60 7.28 27.97
N SER A 524 -27.95 8.15 27.03
CA SER A 524 -27.03 8.99 26.29
C SER A 524 -27.25 10.45 26.69
N GLY A 525 -26.34 11.02 27.48
CA GLY A 525 -26.54 12.32 28.12
C GLY A 525 -27.81 12.34 28.96
N GLU A 526 -28.74 13.24 28.61
CA GLU A 526 -30.05 13.40 29.28
C GLU A 526 -31.15 12.47 28.72
N HIS A 527 -30.83 11.60 27.75
CA HIS A 527 -31.83 10.82 27.01
C HIS A 527 -31.69 9.32 27.27
N HIS A 528 -32.73 8.70 27.84
CA HIS A 528 -32.83 7.24 27.92
C HIS A 528 -32.90 6.61 26.54
N LYS A 529 -32.28 5.43 26.37
CA LYS A 529 -32.44 4.58 25.19
C LYS A 529 -33.93 4.32 24.92
N PRO A 530 -34.48 4.71 23.75
CA PRO A 530 -35.93 4.65 23.51
C PRO A 530 -36.49 3.23 23.27
N TRP A 531 -35.65 2.19 23.17
CA TRP A 531 -36.09 0.80 22.97
C TRP A 531 -35.48 -0.17 23.98
N GLY A 532 -36.22 -1.21 24.34
CA GLY A 532 -35.66 -2.43 24.92
C GLY A 532 -35.27 -3.44 23.83
N ASN A 533 -34.19 -4.19 24.01
CA ASN A 533 -33.60 -5.06 22.99
C ASN A 533 -34.57 -6.14 22.50
N LEU A 534 -35.37 -6.74 23.39
CA LEU A 534 -36.34 -7.77 23.04
C LEU A 534 -37.78 -7.23 22.84
N GLN A 535 -37.97 -5.92 22.72
CA GLN A 535 -39.30 -5.32 22.56
C GLN A 535 -39.80 -5.36 21.11
N SER A 536 -41.03 -5.86 20.91
CA SER A 536 -41.70 -5.93 19.60
C SER A 536 -41.94 -4.57 18.90
N LYS A 537 -41.76 -3.45 19.62
CA LYS A 537 -41.86 -2.07 19.10
C LYS A 537 -40.51 -1.37 18.98
N ALA A 538 -39.37 -2.05 19.19
CA ALA A 538 -38.06 -1.41 19.31
C ALA A 538 -37.72 -0.45 18.16
N LEU A 539 -37.87 -0.91 16.92
CA LEU A 539 -37.63 -0.13 15.70
C LEU A 539 -38.55 1.12 15.60
N LEU A 540 -39.82 0.96 15.98
CA LEU A 540 -40.82 2.04 16.01
C LEU A 540 -40.51 3.08 17.09
N ASN A 541 -40.10 2.66 18.28
CA ASN A 541 -39.75 3.58 19.36
C ASN A 541 -38.48 4.37 19.00
N PHE A 542 -37.45 3.69 18.48
CA PHE A 542 -36.23 4.31 17.96
C PHE A 542 -36.54 5.41 16.93
N TYR A 543 -37.40 5.10 15.94
CA TYR A 543 -37.82 6.08 14.93
C TYR A 543 -38.67 7.23 15.51
N THR A 544 -39.56 6.94 16.45
CA THR A 544 -40.45 7.95 17.04
C THR A 544 -39.70 8.89 17.99
N ALA A 545 -38.56 8.46 18.53
CA ALA A 545 -37.65 9.28 19.32
C ALA A 545 -36.57 10.02 18.48
N LYS A 546 -36.70 10.10 17.14
CA LYS A 546 -35.64 10.61 16.25
C LYS A 546 -35.09 11.98 16.66
N ASP A 547 -35.93 12.87 17.17
CA ASP A 547 -35.51 14.24 17.50
C ASP A 547 -34.60 14.31 18.75
N THR A 548 -34.48 13.25 19.55
CA THR A 548 -33.52 13.18 20.68
C THR A 548 -32.11 12.79 20.24
N TRP A 549 -31.94 12.09 19.12
CA TRP A 549 -30.63 11.57 18.68
C TRP A 549 -30.16 12.08 17.32
N LYS A 550 -31.06 12.41 16.40
CA LYS A 550 -30.74 12.85 15.03
C LYS A 550 -29.79 14.06 15.00
N ASN A 551 -29.92 14.98 15.95
CA ASN A 551 -29.08 16.19 16.01
C ASN A 551 -27.63 15.91 16.47
N THR A 552 -27.34 14.70 16.95
CA THR A 552 -25.96 14.25 17.22
C THR A 552 -25.27 13.70 15.96
N TRP A 553 -26.03 13.45 14.89
CA TRP A 553 -25.49 12.92 13.65
C TRP A 553 -25.04 14.06 12.73
N THR A 554 -23.87 13.92 12.11
CA THR A 554 -23.29 14.94 11.22
C THR A 554 -22.70 14.30 9.97
N ASP A 555 -22.69 15.03 8.84
CA ASP A 555 -22.27 14.48 7.55
C ASP A 555 -20.84 13.93 7.54
N GLU A 556 -19.93 14.52 8.31
CA GLU A 556 -18.53 14.09 8.43
C GLU A 556 -18.26 13.23 9.68
N GLY A 557 -18.94 13.50 10.80
CA GLY A 557 -18.69 12.81 12.07
C GLY A 557 -19.35 11.44 12.15
N SER A 558 -20.52 11.24 11.53
CA SER A 558 -21.25 9.96 11.54
C SER A 558 -20.80 8.97 10.48
N MET A 559 -19.68 9.26 9.82
CA MET A 559 -19.13 8.46 8.74
C MET A 559 -18.00 7.55 9.27
N LEU A 560 -18.08 6.25 8.99
CA LEU A 560 -16.90 5.38 9.08
C LEU A 560 -16.02 5.71 7.89
N LYS A 561 -14.76 6.02 8.18
CA LYS A 561 -13.74 6.33 7.19
C LYS A 561 -12.62 5.30 7.29
N VAL A 562 -12.31 4.61 6.19
CA VAL A 562 -11.27 3.58 6.15
C VAL A 562 -10.25 3.91 5.06
N ASP A 563 -9.02 4.10 5.48
CA ASP A 563 -7.85 4.44 4.64
C ASP A 563 -7.28 3.19 3.98
N TYR A 564 -7.07 2.11 4.76
CA TYR A 564 -6.66 0.83 4.22
C TYR A 564 -7.11 -0.38 5.06
N VAL A 565 -7.08 -1.54 4.40
CA VAL A 565 -7.25 -2.88 4.99
C VAL A 565 -6.07 -3.75 4.54
N LYS A 566 -5.46 -4.51 5.46
CA LYS A 566 -4.35 -5.44 5.16
C LYS A 566 -4.49 -6.76 5.91
N VAL A 567 -4.04 -7.84 5.29
CA VAL A 567 -3.97 -9.18 5.89
C VAL A 567 -2.62 -9.83 5.62
N TRP A 568 -1.98 -10.36 6.67
CA TRP A 568 -0.73 -11.12 6.59
C TRP A 568 -0.88 -12.54 7.11
N ALA A 569 -0.08 -13.44 6.54
CA ALA A 569 0.17 -14.77 7.05
C ALA A 569 1.02 -14.78 8.35
N LEU A 570 0.75 -15.73 9.24
CA LEU A 570 1.45 -15.92 10.54
C LEU A 570 2.20 -17.27 10.64
#